data_AF-A0A8T5DK64-F1
#
_entry.id   AF-A0A8T5DK64-F1
#
_cell.length_a   1.000
_cell.length_b   1.000
_cell.length_c   1.000
_cell.angle_alpha   90.00
_cell.angle_beta   90.00
_cell.angle_gamma   90.00
#
_symmetry.space_group_name_H-M   'P 1'
#
loop_
_entity.id
_entity.type
_entity.pdbx_description
1 polymer ?
#
loop_
_entity_poly.entity_id
_entity_poly.type
_entity_poly.pdbx_seq_one_letter_code
_entity_poly.pdbx_strand_id
1 'polypeptide(L)'
;MALNNVISKSFTGVNLIMLSLVEETEPKEYQDKYFMFIKAVPSVRSDTSSSGKSYDHKSAITFKMSAEKAYAMSFALSQYALGRGKLYDEQFGNFVMFADGSKSQYGSNSKKAMNVNYYTNQKSNKTNVSLFTSSDQTKIPFFMTPYEASSMSEVMKFFANECLRMEIAGPGVMISRQNNSPRQPQPQAQAQNGNQGSGGPFNQQPAQQPTQPQNQQGFFNPPQSQQPTP
;
A
#
# COMPACT_ATOMS: atom_id res chain seq x y z
N MET A 1 8.72 -14.21 -18.12
CA MET A 1 7.83 -13.41 -17.23
C MET A 1 8.41 -13.36 -15.83
N ALA A 2 9.24 -12.34 -15.57
CA ALA A 2 9.64 -11.97 -14.22
C ALA A 2 8.74 -10.82 -13.73
N LEU A 3 8.35 -10.88 -12.45
CA LEU A 3 7.50 -9.89 -11.81
C LEU A 3 8.32 -9.16 -10.75
N ASN A 4 8.37 -7.84 -10.83
CA ASN A 4 9.06 -7.01 -9.86
C ASN A 4 8.05 -6.29 -8.96
N ASN A 5 8.19 -6.46 -7.64
CA ASN A 5 7.32 -5.76 -6.68
C ASN A 5 7.82 -4.33 -6.50
N VAL A 6 6.98 -3.36 -6.86
CA VAL A 6 7.30 -1.94 -6.72
C VAL A 6 6.92 -1.50 -5.31
N ILE A 7 5.63 -1.48 -4.98
CA ILE A 7 5.13 -1.01 -3.67
C ILE A 7 4.22 -2.10 -3.10
N SER A 8 4.30 -2.33 -1.79
CA SER A 8 3.39 -3.26 -1.10
C SER A 8 2.89 -2.70 0.22
N LYS A 9 1.63 -2.97 0.54
CA LYS A 9 1.01 -2.65 1.83
C LYS A 9 0.12 -3.78 2.30
N SER A 10 0.24 -4.09 3.59
CA SER A 10 -0.58 -5.09 4.28
C SER A 10 -1.57 -4.42 5.24
N PHE A 11 -2.77 -5.00 5.31
CA PHE A 11 -3.84 -4.68 6.25
C PHE A 11 -4.15 -5.92 7.08
N THR A 12 -3.80 -5.87 8.36
CA THR A 12 -3.98 -6.99 9.29
C THR A 12 -5.35 -6.88 9.96
N GLY A 13 -6.16 -7.93 9.86
CA GLY A 13 -7.50 -8.00 10.43
C GLY A 13 -7.78 -9.38 11.02
N VAL A 14 -9.02 -9.87 10.88
CA VAL A 14 -9.30 -11.30 11.09
C VAL A 14 -8.50 -12.12 10.07
N ASN A 15 -8.61 -11.77 8.79
CA ASN A 15 -7.76 -12.26 7.72
C ASN A 15 -6.74 -11.17 7.34
N LEU A 16 -5.82 -11.45 6.42
CA LEU A 16 -4.84 -10.49 5.93
C LEU A 16 -5.18 -10.10 4.48
N ILE A 17 -5.20 -8.80 4.20
CA ILE A 17 -5.24 -8.26 2.83
C ILE A 17 -3.89 -7.64 2.51
N MET A 18 -3.30 -8.03 1.38
CA MET A 18 -2.07 -7.44 0.86
C MET A 18 -2.37 -6.80 -0.50
N LEU A 19 -1.93 -5.55 -0.66
CA LEU A 19 -1.93 -4.83 -1.93
C LEU A 19 -0.48 -4.74 -2.42
N SER A 20 -0.26 -5.01 -3.69
CA SER A 20 1.05 -4.90 -4.32
C SER A 20 0.94 -4.28 -5.70
N LEU A 21 1.73 -3.25 -5.98
CA LEU A 21 1.98 -2.76 -7.33
C LEU A 21 3.14 -3.57 -7.91
N VAL A 22 2.95 -4.11 -9.10
CA VAL A 22 3.91 -4.99 -9.77
C VAL A 22 4.21 -4.46 -11.17
N GLU A 23 5.48 -4.56 -11.55
CA GLU A 23 5.95 -4.38 -12.91
C GLU A 23 6.21 -5.75 -13.55
N GLU A 24 5.69 -5.95 -14.75
CA GLU A 24 6.06 -7.06 -15.62
C GLU A 24 7.24 -6.64 -16.50
N THR A 25 8.36 -7.35 -16.35
CA THR A 25 9.63 -6.98 -17.01
C THR A 25 9.61 -7.25 -18.52
N GLU A 26 8.71 -8.12 -18.96
CA GLU A 26 8.56 -8.56 -20.35
C GLU A 26 7.07 -8.50 -20.72
N PRO A 27 6.48 -7.30 -20.83
CA PRO A 27 5.05 -7.18 -21.12
C PRO A 27 4.75 -7.69 -22.53
N LYS A 28 3.61 -8.37 -22.68
CA LYS A 28 3.06 -8.72 -23.99
C LYS A 28 2.35 -7.49 -24.56
N GLU A 29 2.27 -7.36 -25.89
CA GLU A 29 1.72 -6.16 -26.58
C GLU A 29 0.34 -5.68 -26.09
N TYR A 30 -0.45 -6.54 -25.47
CA TYR A 30 -1.80 -6.26 -24.99
C TYR A 30 -1.95 -6.36 -23.46
N GLN A 31 -0.85 -6.39 -22.71
CA GLN A 31 -0.87 -6.42 -21.26
C GLN A 31 -0.22 -5.19 -20.66
N ASP A 32 -0.91 -4.63 -19.65
CA ASP A 32 -0.40 -3.54 -18.84
C ASP A 32 0.95 -3.94 -18.22
N LYS A 33 1.97 -3.10 -18.44
CA LYS A 33 3.30 -3.30 -17.86
C LYS A 33 3.26 -3.18 -16.33
N TYR A 34 2.41 -2.29 -15.82
CA TYR A 34 2.22 -2.07 -14.39
C TYR A 34 0.80 -2.49 -14.00
N PHE A 35 0.67 -3.24 -12.93
CA PHE A 35 -0.65 -3.66 -12.46
C PHE A 35 -0.60 -3.93 -10.97
N MET A 36 -1.78 -4.18 -10.40
CA MET A 36 -1.92 -4.45 -8.98
C MET A 36 -2.29 -5.91 -8.72
N PHE A 37 -1.76 -6.45 -7.63
CA PHE A 37 -2.32 -7.61 -6.97
C PHE A 37 -3.03 -7.21 -5.69
N ILE A 38 -4.20 -7.78 -5.49
CA ILE A 38 -4.82 -7.89 -4.17
C ILE A 38 -4.82 -9.36 -3.76
N LYS A 39 -4.25 -9.65 -2.59
CA LYS A 39 -4.12 -10.99 -2.04
C LYS A 39 -4.84 -11.05 -0.69
N ALA A 40 -5.84 -11.92 -0.60
CA ALA A 40 -6.51 -12.26 0.65
C ALA A 40 -5.91 -13.55 1.22
N VAL A 41 -5.52 -13.53 2.49
CA VAL A 41 -4.86 -14.64 3.17
C VAL A 41 -5.67 -14.98 4.43
N PRO A 42 -6.15 -16.23 4.57
CA PRO A 42 -6.94 -16.60 5.73
C PRO A 42 -6.04 -16.67 6.98
N SER A 43 -6.57 -16.28 8.13
CA SER A 43 -5.91 -16.58 9.41
C SER A 43 -6.08 -18.04 9.78
N VAL A 44 -5.06 -18.61 10.40
CA VAL A 44 -5.10 -19.92 11.04
C VAL A 44 -4.83 -19.77 12.53
N ARG A 45 -5.45 -20.63 13.34
CA ARG A 45 -5.10 -20.68 14.77
C ARG A 45 -3.66 -21.17 14.88
N SER A 46 -2.81 -20.41 15.57
CA SER A 46 -1.53 -20.93 16.04
C SER A 46 -1.81 -22.08 17.00
N ASP A 47 -1.29 -23.26 16.68
CA ASP A 47 -1.30 -24.48 17.50
C ASP A 47 -0.38 -24.37 18.74
N THR A 48 0.46 -23.34 18.79
CA THR A 48 1.30 -23.02 19.96
C THR A 48 0.81 -21.76 20.65
N SER A 49 0.60 -21.87 21.96
CA SER A 49 -0.03 -20.87 22.83
C SER A 49 0.77 -19.57 22.96
N SER A 50 0.29 -18.48 22.36
CA SER A 50 0.22 -17.11 22.93
C SER A 50 0.00 -16.04 21.83
N SER A 51 -1.24 -15.57 21.72
CA SER A 51 -1.66 -14.26 21.13
C SER A 51 -1.34 -13.89 19.67
N GLY A 52 -0.54 -14.65 18.91
CA GLY A 52 -0.26 -14.35 17.51
C GLY A 52 -1.33 -14.85 16.53
N LYS A 53 -1.86 -13.98 15.67
CA LYS A 53 -2.59 -14.40 14.47
C LYS A 53 -1.57 -14.85 13.41
N SER A 54 -1.63 -16.12 13.01
CA SER A 54 -0.86 -16.65 11.88
C SER A 54 -1.72 -16.62 10.62
N TYR A 55 -1.09 -16.50 9.45
CA TYR A 55 -1.78 -16.44 8.16
C TYR A 55 -1.31 -17.56 7.24
N ASP A 56 -2.25 -18.31 6.66
CA ASP A 56 -1.93 -19.38 5.73
C ASP A 56 -1.84 -18.86 4.29
N HIS A 57 -0.62 -18.51 3.88
CA HIS A 57 -0.34 -18.01 2.55
C HIS A 57 -0.57 -19.02 1.42
N LYS A 58 -0.70 -20.33 1.72
CA LYS A 58 -0.97 -21.37 0.71
C LYS A 58 -2.44 -21.34 0.29
N SER A 59 -3.34 -21.06 1.23
CA SER A 59 -4.79 -20.93 0.97
C SER A 59 -5.20 -19.53 0.51
N ALA A 60 -4.24 -18.70 0.11
CA ALA A 60 -4.51 -17.32 -0.29
C ALA A 60 -5.21 -17.22 -1.65
N ILE A 61 -6.09 -16.22 -1.79
CA ILE A 61 -6.73 -15.86 -3.05
C ILE A 61 -6.10 -14.57 -3.55
N THR A 62 -5.46 -14.61 -4.72
CA THR A 62 -4.88 -13.45 -5.38
C THR A 62 -5.67 -13.09 -6.64
N PHE A 63 -5.92 -11.78 -6.84
CA PHE A 63 -6.47 -11.18 -8.06
C PHE A 63 -5.45 -10.23 -8.68
N LYS A 64 -5.20 -10.38 -9.99
CA LYS A 64 -4.54 -9.35 -10.82
C LYS A 64 -5.60 -8.30 -11.20
N MET A 65 -5.26 -7.03 -11.08
CA MET A 65 -6.15 -5.90 -11.35
C MET A 65 -5.40 -4.84 -12.17
N SER A 66 -6.06 -4.31 -13.20
CA SER A 66 -5.62 -3.07 -13.85
C SER A 66 -5.85 -1.87 -12.93
N ALA A 67 -5.26 -0.75 -13.27
CA ALA A 67 -5.38 0.47 -12.49
C ALA A 67 -6.83 1.00 -12.43
N GLU A 68 -7.62 0.85 -13.49
CA GLU A 68 -9.03 1.28 -13.52
C GLU A 68 -9.88 0.43 -12.58
N LYS A 69 -9.67 -0.89 -12.54
CA LYS A 69 -10.37 -1.78 -11.61
C LYS A 69 -10.02 -1.45 -10.17
N ALA A 70 -8.75 -1.13 -9.91
CA ALA A 70 -8.30 -0.66 -8.61
C ALA A 70 -8.97 0.66 -8.21
N TYR A 71 -9.08 1.60 -9.15
CA TYR A 71 -9.75 2.87 -8.93
C TYR A 71 -11.24 2.65 -8.61
N ALA A 72 -11.93 1.82 -9.41
CA ALA A 72 -13.33 1.47 -9.18
C ALA A 72 -13.56 0.79 -7.81
N MET A 73 -12.67 -0.12 -7.41
CA MET A 73 -12.73 -0.76 -6.11
C MET A 73 -12.48 0.23 -4.96
N SER A 74 -11.51 1.13 -5.12
CA SER A 74 -11.25 2.19 -4.14
C SER A 74 -12.50 3.08 -3.96
N PHE A 75 -13.13 3.48 -5.07
CA PHE A 75 -14.36 4.24 -5.04
C PHE A 75 -15.48 3.47 -4.34
N ALA A 76 -15.71 2.20 -4.68
CA ALA A 76 -16.70 1.37 -4.02
C ALA A 76 -16.47 1.32 -2.49
N LEU A 77 -15.24 1.00 -2.05
CA LEU A 77 -14.88 0.99 -0.63
C LEU A 77 -15.19 2.32 0.07
N SER A 78 -14.88 3.46 -0.58
CA SER A 78 -15.22 4.78 -0.04
C SER A 78 -16.74 4.99 0.12
N GLN A 79 -17.54 4.57 -0.86
CA GLN A 79 -19.00 4.72 -0.79
C GLN A 79 -19.60 3.82 0.28
N TYR A 80 -19.08 2.59 0.44
CA TYR A 80 -19.48 1.73 1.55
C TYR A 80 -19.09 2.34 2.91
N ALA A 81 -17.87 2.86 3.04
CA ALA A 81 -17.42 3.54 4.26
C ALA A 81 -18.30 4.75 4.63
N LEU A 82 -18.81 5.48 3.63
CA LEU A 82 -19.69 6.65 3.83
C LEU A 82 -21.17 6.30 4.06
N GLY A 83 -21.53 5.01 4.14
CA GLY A 83 -22.94 4.61 4.28
C GLY A 83 -23.76 4.70 2.98
N ARG A 84 -23.11 4.97 1.84
CA ARG A 84 -23.75 5.18 0.53
C ARG A 84 -23.71 3.96 -0.38
N GLY A 85 -22.97 2.90 -0.02
CA GLY A 85 -22.80 1.71 -0.85
C GLY A 85 -24.12 1.05 -1.24
N LYS A 86 -25.10 1.02 -0.32
CA LYS A 86 -26.42 0.43 -0.56
C LYS A 86 -27.22 1.21 -1.61
N LEU A 87 -27.08 2.53 -1.66
CA LEU A 87 -27.74 3.35 -2.67
C LEU A 87 -27.20 3.01 -4.07
N TYR A 88 -25.89 2.79 -4.20
CA TYR A 88 -25.30 2.34 -5.45
C TYR A 88 -25.75 0.92 -5.81
N ASP A 89 -25.80 0.01 -4.84
CA ASP A 89 -26.28 -1.36 -5.06
C ASP A 89 -27.71 -1.40 -5.61
N GLU A 90 -28.60 -0.58 -5.04
CA GLU A 90 -30.01 -0.51 -5.44
C GLU A 90 -30.19 0.14 -6.82
N GLN A 91 -29.34 1.10 -7.19
CA GLN A 91 -29.46 1.84 -8.46
C GLN A 91 -28.72 1.19 -9.63
N PHE A 92 -27.54 0.60 -9.38
CA PHE A 92 -26.61 0.16 -10.41
C PHE A 92 -26.15 -1.29 -10.26
N GLY A 93 -26.51 -1.94 -9.15
CA GLY A 93 -26.03 -3.27 -8.78
C GLY A 93 -24.75 -3.24 -7.94
N ASN A 94 -24.42 -4.40 -7.37
CA ASN A 94 -23.29 -4.56 -6.47
C ASN A 94 -21.94 -4.50 -7.20
N PHE A 95 -20.94 -3.87 -6.58
CA PHE A 95 -19.57 -3.96 -7.07
C PHE A 95 -19.02 -5.39 -6.89
N VAL A 96 -18.87 -6.09 -8.00
CA VAL A 96 -18.25 -7.42 -8.03
C VAL A 96 -17.17 -7.48 -9.10
N MET A 97 -15.98 -7.94 -8.72
CA MET A 97 -14.94 -8.34 -9.66
C MET A 97 -14.96 -9.85 -9.82
N PHE A 98 -15.10 -10.31 -11.06
CA PHE A 98 -14.93 -11.71 -11.43
C PHE A 98 -13.59 -11.92 -12.12
N ALA A 99 -12.92 -13.01 -11.76
CA ALA A 99 -11.76 -13.50 -12.48
C ALA A 99 -12.01 -14.97 -12.86
N ASP A 100 -12.05 -15.24 -14.16
CA ASP A 100 -12.15 -16.58 -14.71
C ASP A 100 -10.74 -17.09 -15.05
N GLY A 101 -10.26 -18.02 -14.24
CA GLY A 101 -8.95 -18.60 -14.43
C GLY A 101 -8.83 -19.47 -15.68
N SER A 102 -9.93 -19.91 -16.31
CA SER A 102 -9.87 -20.76 -17.51
C SER A 102 -9.13 -20.07 -18.68
N LYS A 103 -9.05 -18.73 -18.65
CA LYS A 103 -8.29 -17.91 -19.61
C LYS A 103 -6.85 -17.61 -19.14
N SER A 104 -6.44 -18.15 -18.00
CA SER A 104 -5.09 -17.99 -17.46
C SER A 104 -4.10 -18.85 -18.24
N GLN A 105 -2.94 -18.28 -18.55
CA GLN A 105 -1.81 -19.00 -19.15
C GLN A 105 -1.27 -20.12 -18.24
N TYR A 106 -1.67 -20.13 -16.96
CA TYR A 106 -1.29 -21.13 -15.97
C TYR A 106 -2.30 -22.28 -15.82
N GLY A 107 -3.33 -22.37 -16.69
CA GLY A 107 -4.22 -23.55 -16.78
C GLY A 107 -5.13 -23.77 -15.57
N SER A 108 -5.50 -22.72 -14.83
CA SER A 108 -6.32 -22.85 -13.62
C SER A 108 -7.79 -22.68 -13.95
N ASN A 109 -8.62 -23.73 -13.93
CA ASN A 109 -10.09 -23.59 -14.08
C ASN A 109 -10.80 -22.96 -12.86
N SER A 110 -10.09 -22.17 -12.04
CA SER A 110 -10.68 -21.57 -10.85
C SER A 110 -11.45 -20.29 -11.17
N LYS A 111 -12.72 -20.23 -10.75
CA LYS A 111 -13.47 -18.99 -10.76
C LYS A 111 -13.28 -18.29 -9.43
N LYS A 112 -12.96 -16.99 -9.49
CA LYS A 112 -12.78 -16.16 -8.31
C LYS A 112 -13.69 -14.96 -8.38
N ALA A 113 -14.20 -14.54 -7.22
CA ALA A 113 -15.01 -13.34 -7.09
C ALA A 113 -14.56 -12.52 -5.88
N MET A 114 -14.63 -11.20 -6.01
CA MET A 114 -14.38 -10.26 -4.93
C MET A 114 -15.49 -9.21 -4.93
N ASN A 115 -16.09 -8.95 -3.78
CA ASN A 115 -17.12 -7.93 -3.63
C ASN A 115 -17.04 -7.21 -2.29
N VAL A 116 -17.59 -6.00 -2.26
CA VAL A 116 -17.72 -5.18 -1.07
C VAL A 116 -19.17 -5.25 -0.61
N ASN A 117 -19.41 -5.42 0.69
CA ASN A 117 -20.76 -5.45 1.25
C ASN A 117 -20.80 -4.81 2.63
N TYR A 118 -22.00 -4.45 3.07
CA TYR A 118 -22.25 -4.24 4.48
C TYR A 118 -22.34 -5.55 5.25
N TYR A 119 -21.85 -5.53 6.48
CA TYR A 119 -22.02 -6.60 7.44
C TYR A 119 -22.45 -6.01 8.79
N THR A 120 -23.54 -6.51 9.36
CA THR A 120 -24.00 -6.12 10.69
C THR A 120 -23.35 -6.99 11.74
N ASN A 121 -22.53 -6.39 12.61
CA ASN A 121 -21.99 -7.11 13.75
C ASN A 121 -23.12 -7.36 14.76
N GLN A 122 -23.52 -8.63 14.93
CA GLN A 122 -24.63 -9.01 15.80
C GLN A 122 -24.40 -8.63 17.28
N LYS A 123 -23.14 -8.56 17.74
CA LYS A 123 -22.81 -8.23 19.14
C LYS A 123 -22.97 -6.74 19.43
N SER A 124 -22.63 -5.87 18.48
CA SER A 124 -22.69 -4.42 18.66
C SER A 124 -23.88 -3.76 17.97
N ASN A 125 -24.62 -4.51 17.15
CA ASN A 125 -25.65 -4.03 16.23
C ASN A 125 -25.17 -2.87 15.33
N LYS A 126 -23.86 -2.80 15.07
CA LYS A 126 -23.25 -1.78 14.21
C LYS A 126 -22.97 -2.33 12.82
N THR A 127 -23.31 -1.54 11.82
CA THR A 127 -22.96 -1.81 10.41
C THR A 127 -21.47 -1.56 10.20
N ASN A 128 -20.81 -2.55 9.62
CA ASN A 128 -19.42 -2.54 9.21
C ASN A 128 -19.33 -2.81 7.70
N VAL A 129 -18.15 -2.63 7.15
CA VAL A 129 -17.84 -2.95 5.75
C VAL A 129 -17.13 -4.29 5.71
N SER A 130 -17.38 -5.07 4.68
CA SER A 130 -16.68 -6.32 4.42
C SER A 130 -16.17 -6.33 2.99
N LEU A 131 -14.91 -6.75 2.82
CA LEU A 131 -14.38 -7.17 1.55
C LEU A 131 -14.39 -8.69 1.54
N PHE A 132 -15.25 -9.28 0.71
CA PHE A 132 -15.39 -10.71 0.62
C PHE A 132 -14.69 -11.22 -0.62
N THR A 133 -13.83 -12.23 -0.45
CA THR A 133 -13.13 -12.90 -1.55
C THR A 133 -13.47 -14.37 -1.56
N SER A 134 -13.70 -14.91 -2.74
CA SER A 134 -14.02 -16.33 -2.91
C SER A 134 -13.34 -16.92 -4.14
N SER A 135 -12.99 -18.19 -4.03
CA SER A 135 -12.73 -19.12 -5.11
C SER A 135 -13.70 -20.30 -5.00
N ASP A 136 -13.61 -21.27 -5.90
CA ASP A 136 -14.48 -22.46 -5.88
C ASP A 136 -14.44 -23.24 -4.55
N GLN A 137 -13.32 -23.18 -3.81
CA GLN A 137 -13.11 -23.94 -2.57
C GLN A 137 -12.92 -23.08 -1.33
N THR A 138 -12.53 -21.81 -1.48
CA THR A 138 -12.09 -20.98 -0.35
C THR A 138 -12.87 -19.68 -0.31
N LYS A 139 -13.29 -19.26 0.88
CA LYS A 139 -13.96 -17.99 1.14
C LYS A 139 -13.21 -17.25 2.25
N ILE A 140 -12.74 -16.04 1.97
CA ILE A 140 -11.93 -15.24 2.89
C ILE A 140 -12.61 -13.87 3.06
N PRO A 141 -13.41 -13.67 4.13
CA PRO A 141 -13.98 -12.37 4.46
C PRO A 141 -12.95 -11.49 5.17
N PHE A 142 -12.88 -10.21 4.80
CA PHE A 142 -12.11 -9.21 5.55
C PHE A 142 -13.08 -8.16 6.07
N PHE A 143 -13.33 -8.18 7.39
CA PHE A 143 -14.24 -7.26 8.05
C PHE A 143 -13.50 -6.01 8.51
N MET A 144 -14.12 -4.86 8.29
CA MET A 144 -13.56 -3.54 8.54
C MET A 144 -14.61 -2.63 9.13
N THR A 145 -14.21 -1.79 10.07
CA THR A 145 -14.97 -0.58 10.39
C THR A 145 -15.05 0.35 9.18
N PRO A 146 -16.01 1.27 9.12
CA PRO A 146 -16.06 2.29 8.07
C PRO A 146 -14.76 3.09 7.94
N TYR A 147 -14.07 3.37 9.05
CA TYR A 147 -12.79 4.08 9.05
C TYR A 147 -11.66 3.28 8.39
N GLU A 148 -11.58 1.97 8.69
CA GLU A 148 -10.61 1.08 8.05
C GLU A 148 -10.87 0.93 6.55
N ALA A 149 -12.15 0.83 6.16
CA ALA A 149 -12.54 0.79 4.74
C ALA A 149 -12.17 2.09 4.02
N SER A 150 -12.38 3.25 4.64
CA SER A 150 -11.96 4.54 4.10
C SER A 150 -10.44 4.63 3.95
N SER A 151 -9.68 4.16 4.94
CA SER A 151 -8.21 4.13 4.87
C SER A 151 -7.71 3.21 3.76
N MET A 152 -8.29 2.01 3.64
CA MET A 152 -7.94 1.06 2.57
C MET A 152 -8.28 1.63 1.19
N SER A 153 -9.41 2.34 1.06
CA SER A 153 -9.78 3.06 -0.16
C SER A 153 -8.70 4.05 -0.60
N GLU A 154 -8.23 4.93 0.30
CA GLU A 154 -7.20 5.92 -0.05
C GLU A 154 -5.88 5.28 -0.47
N VAL A 155 -5.45 4.21 0.22
CA VAL A 155 -4.25 3.46 -0.18
C VAL A 155 -4.43 2.81 -1.54
N MET A 156 -5.59 2.20 -1.80
CA MET A 156 -5.87 1.56 -3.08
C MET A 156 -5.91 2.57 -4.23
N LYS A 157 -6.50 3.76 -3.98
CA LYS A 157 -6.49 4.88 -4.92
C LYS A 157 -5.08 5.39 -5.19
N PHE A 158 -4.24 5.50 -4.16
CA PHE A 158 -2.83 5.83 -4.32
C PHE A 158 -2.10 4.83 -5.21
N PHE A 159 -2.27 3.52 -4.98
CA PHE A 159 -1.66 2.47 -5.82
C PHE A 159 -2.16 2.54 -7.26
N ALA A 160 -3.46 2.76 -7.47
CA ALA A 160 -4.05 2.89 -8.80
C ALA A 160 -3.48 4.09 -9.57
N ASN A 161 -3.40 5.26 -8.92
CA ASN A 161 -2.82 6.46 -9.50
C ASN A 161 -1.34 6.26 -9.84
N GLU A 162 -0.58 5.56 -8.99
CA GLU A 162 0.82 5.25 -9.29
C GLU A 162 0.98 4.28 -10.47
N CYS A 163 0.07 3.30 -10.63
CA CYS A 163 0.05 2.45 -11.82
C CYS A 163 -0.15 3.29 -13.08
N LEU A 164 -1.22 4.11 -13.12
CA LEU A 164 -1.52 4.98 -14.27
C LEU A 164 -0.37 5.94 -14.57
N ARG A 165 0.21 6.54 -13.53
CA ARG A 165 1.35 7.46 -13.69
C ARG A 165 2.53 6.75 -14.33
N MET A 166 2.84 5.52 -13.93
CA MET A 166 3.96 4.74 -14.47
C MET A 166 3.69 4.24 -15.89
N GLU A 167 2.43 3.93 -16.24
CA GLU A 167 2.04 3.59 -17.60
C GLU A 167 2.18 4.80 -18.55
N ILE A 168 1.69 5.96 -18.14
CA ILE A 168 1.73 7.19 -18.94
C ILE A 168 3.15 7.73 -19.09
N ALA A 169 3.96 7.66 -18.03
CA ALA A 169 5.32 8.20 -18.03
C ALA A 169 6.30 7.42 -18.92
N GLY A 170 5.94 6.22 -19.38
CA GLY A 170 6.78 5.36 -20.19
C GLY A 170 8.03 4.85 -19.46
N PRO A 171 8.84 3.98 -20.11
CA PRO A 171 10.09 3.49 -19.54
C PRO A 171 11.13 4.63 -19.45
N GLY A 172 11.15 5.37 -18.34
CA GLY A 172 12.14 6.44 -18.15
C GLY A 172 11.97 7.30 -16.91
N VAL A 173 10.78 7.37 -16.29
CA VAL A 173 10.58 8.19 -15.08
C VAL A 173 10.63 7.34 -13.82
N MET A 174 11.84 6.87 -13.49
CA MET A 174 12.16 6.41 -12.15
C MET A 174 12.11 7.63 -11.22
N ILE A 175 10.98 7.86 -10.56
CA ILE A 175 10.94 8.77 -9.42
C ILE A 175 11.79 8.12 -8.33
N SER A 176 12.98 8.69 -8.11
CA SER A 176 13.84 8.37 -6.98
C SER A 176 13.00 8.33 -5.71
N ARG A 177 12.84 7.14 -5.14
CA ARG A 177 12.42 7.01 -3.74
C ARG A 177 13.47 7.74 -2.92
N GLN A 178 13.15 8.94 -2.44
CA GLN A 178 13.84 9.52 -1.29
C GLN A 178 13.54 8.59 -0.11
N ASN A 179 14.41 7.59 0.03
CA ASN A 179 14.50 6.73 1.18
C ASN A 179 15.01 7.64 2.31
N ASN A 180 14.12 8.10 3.17
CA ASN A 180 14.48 8.69 4.45
C ASN A 180 14.97 7.56 5.37
N SER A 181 16.21 7.12 5.12
CA SER A 181 16.98 6.35 6.08
C SER A 181 18.17 7.22 6.49
N PRO A 182 18.36 7.53 7.79
CA PRO A 182 19.55 8.24 8.22
C PRO A 182 20.77 7.36 7.90
N ARG A 183 21.59 7.80 6.94
CA ARG A 183 22.91 7.22 6.71
C ARG A 183 23.71 7.38 8.01
N GLN A 184 23.95 6.28 8.71
CA GLN A 184 25.05 6.20 9.67
C GLN A 184 26.36 6.52 8.94
N PRO A 185 27.24 7.36 9.49
CA PRO A 185 28.56 7.58 8.90
C PRO A 185 29.37 6.28 9.04
N GLN A 186 29.79 5.70 7.91
CA GLN A 186 30.83 4.67 7.92
C GLN A 186 32.18 5.33 8.27
N PRO A 187 33.01 4.73 9.14
CA PRO A 187 34.35 5.23 9.43
C PRO A 187 35.24 5.12 8.18
N GLN A 188 35.88 6.22 7.78
CA GLN A 188 36.93 6.22 6.76
C GLN A 188 38.15 5.43 7.27
N ALA A 189 38.51 4.37 6.55
CA ALA A 189 39.76 3.65 6.73
C ALA A 189 40.94 4.56 6.36
N GLN A 190 41.89 4.72 7.30
CA GLN A 190 43.18 5.37 7.09
C GLN A 190 44.01 4.57 6.08
N ALA A 191 44.35 5.19 4.96
CA ALA A 191 45.39 4.71 4.06
C ALA A 191 46.77 5.08 4.66
N GLN A 192 47.54 4.06 5.06
CA GLN A 192 48.99 4.17 5.25
C GLN A 192 49.63 4.43 3.88
N ASN A 193 50.25 5.60 3.72
CA ASN A 193 51.08 5.90 2.56
C ASN A 193 52.55 5.91 2.97
N GLY A 194 53.35 5.11 2.28
CA GLY A 194 54.79 5.00 2.45
C GLY A 194 55.54 5.66 1.30
N ASN A 195 56.60 6.38 1.69
CA ASN A 195 57.81 6.73 0.96
C ASN A 195 57.89 7.96 0.02
N GLN A 196 58.74 8.89 0.50
CA GLN A 196 59.89 9.54 -0.14
C GLN A 196 59.70 10.57 -1.26
N GLY A 197 60.22 11.79 -1.01
CA GLY A 197 60.66 12.71 -2.07
C GLY A 197 60.56 14.20 -1.76
N SER A 198 61.60 14.75 -1.10
CA SER A 198 62.15 16.12 -1.18
C SER A 198 61.34 17.29 -1.82
N GLY A 199 61.18 18.40 -1.07
CA GLY A 199 61.27 19.76 -1.63
C GLY A 199 60.30 20.83 -1.12
N GLY A 200 60.73 21.64 -0.14
CA GLY A 200 60.38 23.07 -0.02
C GLY A 200 59.02 23.47 0.61
N PRO A 201 58.90 24.70 1.16
CA PRO A 201 58.10 24.96 2.36
C PRO A 201 56.85 25.81 2.09
N PHE A 202 55.68 25.47 2.64
CA PHE A 202 54.57 26.42 2.74
C PHE A 202 53.66 26.22 3.97
N ASN A 203 53.66 27.27 4.78
CA ASN A 203 52.71 27.82 5.78
C ASN A 203 51.68 26.93 6.52
N GLN A 204 51.76 27.08 7.85
CA GLN A 204 50.73 26.76 8.84
C GLN A 204 49.66 27.87 8.90
N GLN A 205 48.38 27.50 9.01
CA GLN A 205 47.42 28.18 9.88
C GLN A 205 46.18 27.28 10.15
N PRO A 206 45.67 27.21 11.39
CA PRO A 206 44.63 26.26 11.79
C PRO A 206 43.17 26.74 11.60
N ALA A 207 42.28 25.76 11.75
CA ALA A 207 40.86 25.70 11.45
C ALA A 207 39.95 26.80 12.05
N GLN A 208 38.96 27.22 11.26
CA GLN A 208 37.74 27.88 11.73
C GLN A 208 36.55 26.91 11.59
N GLN A 209 35.88 26.61 12.70
CA GLN A 209 34.56 25.99 12.74
C GLN A 209 33.49 27.04 12.41
N PRO A 210 32.49 26.72 11.57
CA PRO A 210 31.23 27.46 11.57
C PRO A 210 30.25 26.91 12.61
N THR A 211 29.67 27.86 13.32
CA THR A 211 28.66 27.82 14.37
C THR A 211 27.32 27.17 13.97
N GLN A 212 26.67 26.49 14.93
CA GLN A 212 25.27 26.03 14.82
C GLN A 212 24.29 27.23 14.82
N PRO A 213 23.20 27.21 14.04
CA PRO A 213 22.12 28.19 14.21
C PRO A 213 21.20 27.82 15.38
N GLN A 214 20.97 28.80 16.26
CA GLN A 214 20.02 28.77 17.37
C GLN A 214 18.56 28.74 16.90
N ASN A 215 17.75 27.96 17.62
CA ASN A 215 16.29 27.93 17.58
C ASN A 215 15.68 29.33 17.73
N GLN A 216 14.83 29.75 16.78
CA GLN A 216 13.86 30.82 17.01
C GLN A 216 12.48 30.21 17.27
N GLN A 217 12.06 30.27 18.54
CA GLN A 217 10.67 30.09 18.96
C GLN A 217 9.88 31.34 18.56
N GLY A 218 9.03 31.22 17.55
CA GLY A 218 8.02 32.22 17.19
C GLY A 218 6.67 31.81 17.77
N PHE A 219 6.21 32.56 18.77
CA PHE A 219 4.88 32.48 19.37
C PHE A 219 3.79 32.78 18.31
N PHE A 220 2.87 31.83 18.08
CA PHE A 220 1.58 32.11 17.44
C PHE A 220 0.49 32.13 18.50
N ASN A 221 -0.02 33.32 18.81
CA ASN A 221 -1.24 33.52 19.58
C ASN A 221 -2.46 33.40 18.63
N PRO A 222 -3.47 32.56 18.92
CA PRO A 222 -4.76 32.64 18.25
C PRO A 222 -5.66 33.70 18.91
N PRO A 223 -6.38 34.56 18.16
CA PRO A 223 -7.39 35.43 18.75
C PRO A 223 -8.66 34.64 19.13
N GLN A 224 -9.14 34.85 20.36
CA GLN A 224 -10.40 34.31 20.88
C GLN A 224 -11.60 35.23 20.54
N SER A 225 -12.63 34.58 19.97
CA SER A 225 -14.09 34.72 20.12
C SER A 225 -14.78 36.10 20.14
N GLN A 226 -15.87 36.20 19.35
CA GLN A 226 -17.10 36.86 19.77
C GLN A 226 -18.27 35.87 19.69
N GLN A 227 -18.94 35.64 20.83
CA GLN A 227 -20.27 35.05 20.95
C GLN A 227 -21.33 36.12 20.68
N PRO A 228 -22.52 35.76 20.17
CA PRO A 228 -23.74 36.48 20.46
C PRO A 228 -24.54 35.78 21.58
N THR A 229 -25.06 36.58 22.50
CA THR A 229 -26.11 36.23 23.48
C THR A 229 -27.26 37.24 23.30
N PRO A 230 -28.43 36.99 23.93
CA PRO A 230 -29.42 35.93 23.68
C PRO A 230 -30.49 36.35 22.66
#